data_AF-A0A520FCV2-F1
#
_entry.id   AF-A0A520FCV2-F1
#
_cell.length_a   1.000
_cell.length_b   1.000
_cell.length_c   1.000
_cell.angle_alpha   90.00
_cell.angle_beta   90.00
_cell.angle_gamma   90.00
#
_symmetry.space_group_name_H-M   'P 1'
#
loop_
_entity.id
_entity.type
_entity.pdbx_description
1 polymer ?
#
loop_
_entity_poly.entity_id
_entity_poly.type
_entity_poly.pdbx_seq_one_letter_code
_entity_poly.pdbx_strand_id
1 'polypeptide(L)'
;MTRNHVEKHAARAYAAAHGVTYRQGLAAVRANCTIVLPYAQRLLIEAIEGCGIRHWSNVHDWDGCGRASITDLGGERFVLTPDVVVPVIREHLDAHPNLEPLHIDSYFADEAVQRTLFGGVIYRLELHRGGGLTV
;
A
#
# COMPACT_ATOMS: atom_id res chain seq x y z
N MET A 1 14.43 -10.92 5.07
CA MET A 1 13.64 -11.65 4.05
C MET A 1 13.90 -11.02 2.68
N THR A 2 14.31 -11.79 1.68
CA THR A 2 14.64 -11.25 0.34
C THR A 2 13.42 -11.32 -0.59
N ARG A 3 13.25 -10.32 -1.46
CA ARG A 3 12.25 -10.23 -2.55
C ARG A 3 12.05 -11.54 -3.35
N ASN A 4 13.13 -12.30 -3.54
CA ASN A 4 13.10 -13.63 -4.18
C ASN A 4 12.30 -14.71 -3.42
N HIS A 5 12.19 -14.61 -2.09
CA HIS A 5 11.45 -15.57 -1.29
C HIS A 5 9.95 -15.34 -1.39
N VAL A 6 9.51 -14.08 -1.35
CA VAL A 6 8.12 -13.67 -1.49
C VAL A 6 7.60 -13.99 -2.89
N GLU A 7 8.37 -13.67 -3.93
CA GLU A 7 8.02 -13.99 -5.32
C GLU A 7 7.87 -15.52 -5.54
N LYS A 8 8.82 -16.31 -5.03
CA LYS A 8 8.76 -17.79 -5.08
C LYS A 8 7.54 -18.34 -4.34
N HIS A 9 7.24 -17.80 -3.17
CA HIS A 9 6.08 -18.22 -2.38
C HIS A 9 4.77 -17.89 -3.09
N ALA A 10 4.62 -16.66 -3.60
CA ALA A 10 3.45 -16.24 -4.36
C ALA A 10 3.28 -17.06 -5.65
N ALA A 11 4.37 -17.36 -6.37
CA ALA A 11 4.33 -18.17 -7.59
C ALA A 11 3.90 -19.62 -7.29
N ARG A 12 4.34 -20.19 -6.16
CA ARG A 12 3.90 -21.53 -5.71
C ARG A 12 2.43 -21.53 -5.30
N ALA A 13 1.98 -20.54 -4.55
CA ALA A 13 0.57 -20.40 -4.15
C ALA A 13 -0.33 -20.26 -5.38
N TYR A 14 0.06 -19.42 -6.35
CA TYR A 14 -0.68 -19.25 -7.60
C TYR A 14 -0.73 -20.54 -8.42
N ALA A 15 0.41 -21.24 -8.56
CA ALA A 15 0.49 -22.50 -9.26
C ALA A 15 -0.43 -23.57 -8.64
N ALA A 16 -0.44 -23.67 -7.31
CA ALA A 16 -1.31 -24.60 -6.59
C ALA A 16 -2.80 -24.26 -6.76
N ALA A 17 -3.16 -22.98 -6.69
CA ALA A 17 -4.55 -22.54 -6.82
C ALA A 17 -5.14 -22.72 -8.23
N HIS A 18 -4.31 -22.65 -9.28
CA HIS A 18 -4.76 -22.65 -10.68
C HIS A 18 -4.36 -23.92 -11.45
N GLY A 19 -3.69 -24.89 -10.80
CA GLY A 19 -3.23 -26.12 -11.45
C GLY A 19 -2.18 -25.88 -12.55
N VAL A 20 -1.42 -24.79 -12.48
CA VAL A 20 -0.41 -24.43 -13.49
C VAL A 20 1.02 -24.73 -13.01
N THR A 21 1.98 -24.76 -13.92
CA THR A 21 3.39 -24.96 -13.55
C THR A 21 3.94 -23.77 -12.78
N TYR A 22 4.97 -23.99 -11.96
CA TYR A 22 5.67 -22.92 -11.23
C TYR A 22 6.14 -21.78 -12.16
N ARG A 23 6.62 -22.08 -13.37
CA ARG A 23 7.05 -21.05 -14.34
C ARG A 23 5.89 -20.19 -14.82
N GLN A 24 4.73 -20.80 -15.08
CA GLN A 24 3.51 -20.07 -15.44
C GLN A 24 2.98 -19.24 -14.26
N GLY A 25 3.00 -19.80 -13.05
CA GLY A 25 2.66 -19.05 -11.84
C GLY A 25 3.60 -17.87 -11.58
N LEU A 26 4.90 -18.04 -11.83
CA LEU A 26 5.88 -16.96 -11.74
C LEU A 26 5.63 -15.86 -12.78
N ALA A 27 5.32 -16.23 -14.02
CA ALA A 27 4.97 -15.28 -15.08
C ALA A 27 3.70 -14.50 -14.74
N ALA A 28 2.67 -15.18 -14.22
CA ALA A 28 1.42 -14.55 -13.79
C ALA A 28 1.63 -13.61 -12.59
N VAL A 29 2.42 -14.01 -11.60
CA VAL A 29 2.79 -13.14 -10.46
C VAL A 29 3.53 -11.89 -10.93
N ARG A 30 4.45 -12.03 -11.89
CA ARG A 30 5.18 -10.89 -12.47
C ARG A 30 4.28 -9.98 -13.28
N ALA A 31 3.42 -10.53 -14.13
CA ALA A 31 2.44 -9.75 -14.90
C ALA A 31 1.48 -8.98 -13.97
N ASN A 32 0.99 -9.63 -12.91
CA ASN A 32 0.16 -8.99 -11.90
C ASN A 32 0.93 -7.92 -11.11
N CYS A 33 2.21 -8.11 -10.81
CA CYS A 33 3.03 -7.06 -10.21
C CYS A 33 3.14 -5.82 -11.13
N THR A 34 3.23 -6.01 -12.45
CA THR A 34 3.23 -4.89 -13.40
C THR A 34 1.91 -4.12 -13.39
N ILE A 35 0.76 -4.82 -13.29
CA ILE A 35 -0.57 -4.19 -13.24
C ILE A 35 -0.80 -3.43 -11.92
N VAL A 36 -0.31 -3.99 -10.80
CA VAL A 36 -0.54 -3.41 -9.46
C VAL A 36 0.44 -2.27 -9.14
N LEU A 37 1.60 -2.21 -9.79
CA LEU A 37 2.62 -1.21 -9.51
C LEU A 37 2.12 0.24 -9.62
N PRO A 38 1.36 0.67 -10.67
CA PRO A 38 0.80 2.01 -10.73
C PRO A 38 -0.10 2.36 -9.54
N TYR A 39 -0.91 1.42 -9.06
CA TYR A 39 -1.73 1.60 -7.87
C TYR A 39 -0.87 1.77 -6.62
N ALA A 40 0.17 0.94 -6.46
CA ALA A 40 1.09 1.03 -5.34
C ALA A 40 1.87 2.35 -5.31
N GLN A 41 2.36 2.81 -6.46
CA GLN A 41 3.03 4.11 -6.56
C GLN A 41 2.08 5.25 -6.23
N ARG A 42 0.86 5.22 -6.79
CA ARG A 42 -0.16 6.22 -6.52
C ARG A 42 -0.56 6.27 -5.04
N LEU A 43 -0.68 5.11 -4.40
CA LEU A 43 -0.92 5.01 -2.96
C LEU A 43 0.20 5.66 -2.14
N LEU A 44 1.46 5.39 -2.47
CA LEU A 44 2.59 6.01 -1.76
C LEU A 44 2.64 7.52 -1.95
N ILE A 45 2.34 8.01 -3.16
CA ILE A 45 2.22 9.45 -3.44
C ILE A 45 1.12 10.07 -2.57
N GLU A 46 -0.07 9.49 -2.53
CA GLU A 46 -1.19 10.03 -1.73
C GLU A 46 -0.94 9.93 -0.21
N ALA A 47 -0.24 8.87 0.24
CA ALA A 47 0.18 8.75 1.62
C ALA A 47 1.12 9.91 2.02
N ILE A 48 2.11 10.23 1.19
CA ILE A 48 3.21 11.15 1.55
C ILE A 48 2.94 12.59 1.11
N GLU A 49 2.65 12.79 -0.17
CA GLU A 49 2.42 14.10 -0.80
C GLU A 49 0.97 14.54 -0.63
N GLY A 50 0.02 13.62 -0.78
CA GLY A 50 -1.40 13.81 -0.44
C GLY A 50 -1.66 13.93 1.07
N CYS A 51 -0.60 13.89 1.88
CA CYS A 51 -0.61 14.07 3.33
C CYS A 51 -1.36 12.99 4.13
N GLY A 52 -1.70 11.84 3.54
CA GLY A 52 -2.44 10.77 4.22
C GLY A 52 -1.84 10.37 5.57
N ILE A 53 -0.52 10.18 5.64
CA ILE A 53 0.15 9.68 6.87
C ILE A 53 0.77 10.79 7.73
N ARG A 54 0.76 12.04 7.27
CA ARG A 54 1.49 13.14 7.96
C ARG A 54 1.01 13.42 9.38
N HIS A 55 -0.20 13.00 9.71
CA HIS A 55 -0.78 13.25 11.03
C HIS A 55 -0.27 12.27 12.11
N TRP A 56 0.37 11.16 11.74
CA TRP A 56 0.96 10.20 12.69
C TRP A 56 2.38 9.75 12.31
N SER A 57 2.94 10.27 11.23
CA SER A 57 4.25 9.85 10.74
C SER A 57 5.06 11.03 10.22
N ASN A 58 6.34 11.02 10.59
CA ASN A 58 7.36 11.87 9.99
C ASN A 58 7.99 11.16 8.78
N VAL A 59 7.96 11.80 7.61
CA VAL A 59 8.54 11.26 6.38
C VAL A 59 10.00 11.70 6.24
N HIS A 60 10.85 10.76 5.84
CA HIS A 60 12.28 10.91 5.59
C HIS A 60 12.65 10.30 4.22
N ASP A 61 13.60 10.91 3.52
CA ASP A 61 14.18 10.36 2.28
C ASP A 61 13.15 9.80 1.28
N TRP A 62 12.18 10.64 0.89
CA TRP A 62 11.22 10.31 -0.17
C TRP A 62 11.84 10.53 -1.56
N ASP A 63 11.79 9.51 -2.42
CA ASP A 63 12.35 9.56 -3.77
C ASP A 63 11.41 10.12 -4.85
N GLY A 64 10.19 10.54 -4.46
CA GLY A 64 9.20 11.08 -5.39
C GLY A 64 8.31 10.04 -6.07
N CYS A 65 8.53 8.72 -5.90
CA CYS A 65 7.70 7.74 -6.61
C CYS A 65 7.43 6.40 -5.92
N GLY A 66 8.36 5.88 -5.12
CA GLY A 66 8.29 4.48 -4.72
C GLY A 66 9.03 4.13 -3.46
N ARG A 67 9.84 5.01 -2.88
CA ARG A 67 10.55 4.70 -1.65
C ARG A 67 10.59 5.87 -0.71
N ALA A 68 10.10 5.66 0.50
CA ALA A 68 10.30 6.56 1.64
C ALA A 68 10.79 5.77 2.85
N SER A 69 11.51 6.46 3.72
CA SER A 69 11.65 6.08 5.12
C SER A 69 10.67 6.89 5.93
N ILE A 70 10.09 6.31 6.98
CA ILE A 70 9.21 7.06 7.88
C ILE A 70 9.53 6.71 9.32
N THR A 71 9.19 7.61 10.24
CA THR A 71 9.19 7.35 11.68
C THR A 71 7.79 7.63 12.21
N ASP A 72 7.19 6.67 12.90
CA ASP A 72 5.88 6.86 13.52
C ASP A 72 5.96 7.70 14.81
N LEU A 73 4.82 8.00 15.44
CA LEU A 73 4.78 8.72 16.72
C LEU A 73 5.44 7.95 17.87
N GLY A 74 5.50 6.61 17.80
CA GLY A 74 6.22 5.75 18.74
C GLY A 74 7.74 5.80 18.60
N GLY A 75 8.26 6.41 17.54
CA GLY A 75 9.69 6.48 17.24
C GLY A 75 10.22 5.28 16.44
N GLU A 76 9.35 4.36 16.03
CA GLU A 76 9.72 3.21 15.20
C GLU A 76 9.90 3.64 13.74
N ARG A 77 10.94 3.09 13.09
CA ARG A 77 11.30 3.42 11.72
C ARG A 77 10.87 2.36 10.74
N PHE A 78 10.22 2.78 9.67
CA PHE A 78 9.76 1.91 8.60
C PHE A 78 10.31 2.37 7.24
N VAL A 79 10.37 1.44 6.29
CA VAL A 79 10.67 1.73 4.89
C VAL A 79 9.44 1.35 4.07
N LEU A 80 8.83 2.35 3.45
CA LEU A 80 7.72 2.18 2.52
C LEU A 80 8.27 1.92 1.12
N THR A 81 7.77 0.85 0.50
CA THR A 81 8.03 0.51 -0.91
C THR A 81 6.76 -0.04 -1.54
N PRO A 82 6.66 -0.17 -2.88
CA PRO A 82 5.48 -0.72 -3.52
C PRO A 82 5.27 -2.17 -3.06
N ASP A 83 6.35 -2.93 -2.91
CA ASP A 83 6.33 -4.32 -2.45
C ASP A 83 5.68 -4.47 -1.05
N VAL A 84 5.75 -3.44 -0.21
CA VAL A 84 5.15 -3.41 1.14
C VAL A 84 3.63 -3.26 1.05
N VAL A 85 3.13 -2.37 0.20
CA VAL A 85 1.68 -2.04 0.10
C VAL A 85 0.90 -2.89 -0.91
N VAL A 86 1.58 -3.59 -1.82
CA VAL A 86 0.98 -4.45 -2.85
C VAL A 86 -0.06 -5.45 -2.31
N PRO A 87 0.15 -6.13 -1.16
CA PRO A 87 -0.84 -7.08 -0.64
C PRO A 87 -2.19 -6.42 -0.33
N VAL A 88 -2.19 -5.26 0.36
CA VAL A 88 -3.40 -4.52 0.71
C VAL A 88 -4.09 -3.96 -0.53
N ILE A 89 -3.32 -3.48 -1.51
CA ILE A 89 -3.88 -3.02 -2.78
C ILE A 89 -4.54 -4.16 -3.54
N ARG A 90 -3.94 -5.35 -3.59
CA ARG A 90 -4.56 -6.49 -4.27
C ARG A 90 -5.90 -6.85 -3.68
N GLU A 91 -5.97 -6.95 -2.35
CA GLU A 91 -7.23 -7.19 -1.64
C GLU A 91 -8.28 -6.12 -1.97
N HIS A 92 -7.86 -4.86 -2.04
CA HIS A 92 -8.77 -3.76 -2.38
C HIS A 92 -9.25 -3.80 -3.84
N LEU A 93 -8.38 -4.15 -4.79
CA LEU A 93 -8.71 -4.29 -6.20
C LEU A 93 -9.63 -5.49 -6.46
N ASP A 94 -9.42 -6.60 -5.74
CA ASP A 94 -10.30 -7.77 -5.82
C ASP A 94 -11.73 -7.42 -5.37
N ALA A 95 -11.87 -6.53 -4.38
CA ALA A 95 -13.16 -6.01 -3.94
C ALA A 95 -13.75 -4.92 -4.87
N HIS A 96 -12.90 -4.23 -5.64
CA HIS A 96 -13.28 -3.09 -6.50
C HIS A 96 -12.65 -3.22 -7.89
N PRO A 97 -13.15 -4.13 -8.75
CA PRO A 97 -12.50 -4.47 -10.03
C PRO A 97 -12.47 -3.32 -11.05
N ASN A 98 -13.29 -2.28 -10.86
CA ASN A 98 -13.33 -1.10 -11.73
C ASN A 98 -12.54 0.10 -11.16
N LEU A 99 -11.73 -0.12 -10.12
CA LEU A 99 -10.93 0.94 -9.52
C LEU A 99 -9.77 1.29 -10.45
N GLU A 100 -9.63 2.59 -10.75
CA GLU A 100 -8.49 3.15 -11.47
C GLU A 100 -7.48 3.71 -10.46
N PRO A 101 -6.17 3.77 -10.78
CA PRO A 101 -5.17 4.29 -9.85
C PRO A 101 -5.52 5.68 -9.32
N LEU A 102 -6.07 6.56 -10.15
CA LEU A 102 -6.44 7.93 -9.77
C LEU A 102 -7.55 8.02 -8.72
N HIS A 103 -8.31 6.94 -8.49
CA HIS A 103 -9.32 6.88 -7.44
C HIS A 103 -8.73 6.60 -6.06
N ILE A 104 -7.44 6.29 -5.96
CA ILE A 104 -6.74 6.22 -4.67
C ILE A 104 -6.59 7.66 -4.16
N ASP A 105 -7.19 7.90 -2.99
CA ASP A 105 -7.10 9.16 -2.25
C ASP A 105 -6.24 9.01 -0.98
N SER A 106 -5.98 10.13 -0.32
CA SER A 106 -5.16 10.18 0.89
C SER A 106 -5.77 9.45 2.10
N TYR A 107 -7.10 9.31 2.15
CA TYR A 107 -7.79 8.58 3.21
C TYR A 107 -7.57 7.08 3.08
N PHE A 108 -7.78 6.52 1.88
CA PHE A 108 -7.48 5.12 1.62
C PHE A 108 -5.98 4.84 1.75
N ALA A 109 -5.13 5.74 1.25
CA ALA A 109 -3.69 5.58 1.37
C ALA A 109 -3.22 5.52 2.82
N ASP A 110 -3.78 6.35 3.70
CA ASP A 110 -3.55 6.28 5.14
C ASP A 110 -3.94 4.92 5.72
N GLU A 111 -5.19 4.50 5.54
CA GLU A 111 -5.66 3.22 6.07
C GLU A 111 -4.82 2.04 5.55
N ALA A 112 -4.46 2.06 4.27
CA ALA A 112 -3.70 0.99 3.66
C ALA A 112 -2.28 0.90 4.21
N VAL A 113 -1.60 2.03 4.41
CA VAL A 113 -0.27 2.05 5.03
C VAL A 113 -0.35 1.54 6.47
N GLN A 114 -1.33 2.00 7.26
CA GLN A 114 -1.49 1.55 8.64
C GLN A 114 -1.78 0.05 8.73
N ARG A 115 -2.72 -0.47 7.93
CA ARG A 115 -3.00 -1.92 7.88
C ARG A 115 -1.78 -2.73 7.52
N THR A 116 -0.96 -2.21 6.62
CA THR A 116 0.28 -2.87 6.20
C THR A 116 1.33 -2.91 7.32
N LEU A 117 1.51 -1.81 8.05
CA LEU A 117 2.55 -1.72 9.09
C LEU A 117 2.13 -2.34 10.42
N PHE A 118 0.86 -2.18 10.79
CA PHE A 118 0.36 -2.47 12.13
C PHE A 118 -0.69 -3.59 12.17
N GLY A 119 -1.12 -4.12 11.02
CA GLY A 119 -2.21 -5.09 10.93
C GLY A 119 -3.60 -4.50 11.18
N GLY A 120 -3.72 -3.16 11.28
CA GLY A 120 -4.97 -2.45 11.51
C GLY A 120 -4.79 -0.92 11.42
N VAL A 121 -5.89 -0.18 11.60
CA VAL A 121 -5.88 1.28 11.66
C VAL A 121 -5.87 1.71 13.12
N ILE A 122 -4.80 2.40 13.55
CA ILE A 122 -4.58 2.80 14.94
C ILE A 122 -4.70 4.32 15.09
N TYR A 123 -4.17 5.07 14.12
CA TYR A 123 -4.22 6.52 14.08
C TYR A 123 -5.37 6.94 13.16
N ARG A 124 -6.52 7.32 13.73
CA ARG A 124 -7.61 7.85 12.90
C ARG A 124 -7.41 9.33 12.66
N LEU A 125 -7.45 9.72 11.40
CA LEU A 125 -7.63 11.11 11.03
C LEU A 125 -9.04 11.56 11.43
N GLU A 126 -9.19 12.17 12.60
CA GLU A 126 -10.41 12.89 12.95
C GLU A 126 -10.48 14.18 12.14
N LEU A 127 -11.05 14.08 10.93
CA LEU A 127 -11.52 15.26 10.21
C LEU A 127 -12.58 15.93 11.09
N HIS A 128 -12.18 16.96 11.83
CA HIS A 128 -13.13 17.85 12.50
C HIS A 128 -14.06 18.40 11.41
N ARG A 129 -15.26 17.85 11.27
CA ARG A 129 -16.37 18.54 10.62
C ARG A 129 -16.56 19.80 11.43
N GLY A 130 -16.20 20.94 10.84
CA GLY A 130 -16.19 22.24 11.50
C GLY A 130 -17.39 22.41 12.41
N GLY A 131 -17.12 22.71 13.68
CA GLY A 131 -18.13 23.21 14.58
C GLY A 131 -18.86 24.34 13.87
N GLY A 132 -20.19 24.23 13.83
CA GLY A 132 -21.04 25.26 13.26
C GLY A 132 -20.68 26.62 13.86
N LEU A 133 -20.46 27.60 13.00
CA LEU A 133 -20.70 28.98 13.36
C LEU A 133 -22.20 29.12 13.57
N THR A 134 -22.64 28.92 14.81
CA THR A 134 -23.87 29.52 15.31
C THR A 134 -23.49 30.94 15.73
N VAL A 135 -23.91 31.92 14.93
CA VAL A 135 -24.13 33.30 15.36
C VAL A 135 -25.61 33.59 15.23
#